data_AF-A0A4V1SJJ4-F1
#
_entry.id   AF-A0A4V1SJJ4-F1
#
_cell.length_a   1.000
_cell.length_b   1.000
_cell.length_c   1.000
_cell.angle_alpha   90.00
_cell.angle_beta   90.00
_cell.angle_gamma   90.00
#
_symmetry.space_group_name_H-M   'P 1'
#
loop_
_entity.id
_entity.type
_entity.pdbx_description
1 polymer ?
#
loop_
_entity_poly.entity_id
_entity_poly.type
_entity_poly.pdbx_seq_one_letter_code
_entity_poly.pdbx_strand_id
1 'polypeptide(L)'
;MAKELETAYFRKLRTIYSSELQMVGFLADLAEQTADFKFGSSMHGVLRLCSERLEALEKIAVDHEFSPEGDDGEAMERLVTEGRHELRHCARGRSRDVVIADICISLHRFLLPNYRLARNLAERLELSEDASRLEELMDLLEERFPQVSDHPVRRTVFAPAALAV
;
A
#
# COMPACT_ATOMS: atom_id res chain seq x y z
N MET A 1 21.75 -11.28 -17.60
CA MET A 1 21.60 -11.47 -16.13
C MET A 1 21.54 -10.15 -15.37
N ALA A 2 22.63 -9.39 -15.19
CA ALA A 2 22.58 -8.13 -14.41
C ALA A 2 21.55 -7.11 -14.96
N LYS A 3 21.59 -6.84 -16.27
CA LYS A 3 20.65 -5.93 -16.95
C LYS A 3 19.17 -6.38 -16.88
N GLU A 4 18.91 -7.68 -16.83
CA GLU A 4 17.55 -8.22 -16.73
C GLU A 4 17.00 -8.06 -15.31
N LEU A 5 17.85 -8.25 -14.30
CA LEU A 5 17.52 -8.01 -12.89
C LEU A 5 17.26 -6.53 -12.63
N GLU A 6 18.11 -5.65 -13.17
CA GLU A 6 17.96 -4.20 -13.10
C GLU A 6 16.66 -3.74 -13.77
N THR A 7 16.37 -4.24 -14.97
CA THR A 7 15.09 -3.96 -15.65
C THR A 7 13.90 -4.41 -14.80
N ALA A 8 13.98 -5.59 -14.18
CA ALA A 8 12.93 -6.09 -13.31
C ALA A 8 12.78 -5.24 -12.04
N TYR A 9 13.89 -4.76 -11.48
CA TYR A 9 13.93 -3.87 -10.32
C TYR A 9 13.23 -2.54 -10.60
N PHE A 10 13.65 -1.81 -11.64
CA PHE A 10 13.03 -0.52 -11.98
C PHE A 10 11.57 -0.67 -12.39
N ARG A 11 11.22 -1.74 -13.13
CA ARG A 11 9.81 -2.02 -13.41
C ARG A 11 9.01 -2.22 -12.14
N LYS A 12 9.56 -2.95 -11.16
CA LYS A 12 8.88 -3.16 -9.88
C LYS A 12 8.71 -1.86 -9.11
N LEU A 13 9.72 -0.98 -9.07
CA LEU A 13 9.60 0.33 -8.43
C LEU A 13 8.49 1.19 -9.08
N ARG A 14 8.39 1.20 -10.42
CA ARG A 14 7.29 1.87 -11.13
C ARG A 14 5.92 1.31 -10.77
N THR A 15 5.80 -0.02 -10.70
CA THR A 15 4.54 -0.66 -10.28
C THR A 15 4.15 -0.22 -8.86
N ILE A 16 5.09 -0.17 -7.92
CA ILE A 16 4.83 0.26 -6.53
C ILE A 16 4.42 1.73 -6.53
N TYR A 17 5.19 2.61 -7.17
CA TYR A 17 4.93 4.05 -7.22
C TYR A 17 3.55 4.36 -7.82
N SER A 18 3.21 3.76 -8.96
CA SER A 18 1.88 3.91 -9.59
C SER A 18 0.76 3.41 -8.67
N SER A 19 0.99 2.30 -7.96
CA SER A 19 0.01 1.76 -7.01
C SER A 19 -0.23 2.69 -5.82
N GLU A 20 0.84 3.22 -5.22
CA GLU A 20 0.75 4.17 -4.11
C GLU A 20 0.04 5.47 -4.54
N LEU A 21 0.34 5.98 -5.73
CA LEU A 21 -0.28 7.19 -6.25
C LEU A 21 -1.80 7.01 -6.43
N GLN A 22 -2.22 5.88 -6.98
CA GLN A 22 -3.64 5.53 -7.10
C GLN A 22 -4.31 5.37 -5.73
N MET A 23 -3.60 4.76 -4.76
CA MET A 23 -4.10 4.60 -3.41
C MET A 23 -4.29 5.93 -2.68
N VAL A 24 -3.37 6.89 -2.80
CA VAL A 24 -3.49 8.20 -2.12
C VAL A 24 -4.80 8.88 -2.47
N GLY A 25 -5.13 8.97 -3.76
CA GLY A 25 -6.38 9.59 -4.22
C GLY A 25 -7.60 8.86 -3.70
N PHE A 26 -7.61 7.52 -3.77
CA PHE A 26 -8.74 6.74 -3.30
C PHE A 26 -8.91 6.77 -1.78
N LEU A 27 -7.83 6.63 -1.01
CA LEU A 27 -7.87 6.65 0.46
C LEU A 27 -8.29 8.02 1.00
N ALA A 28 -7.99 9.11 0.28
CA ALA A 28 -8.50 10.44 0.61
C ALA A 28 -10.03 10.48 0.48
N ASP A 29 -10.59 9.96 -0.62
CA ASP A 29 -12.04 9.82 -0.78
C ASP A 29 -12.67 8.96 0.32
N LEU A 30 -11.95 7.93 0.82
CA LEU A 30 -12.44 7.07 1.88
C LEU A 30 -12.48 7.77 3.24
N ALA A 31 -11.43 8.55 3.56
CA ALA A 31 -11.35 9.29 4.81
C ALA A 31 -12.55 10.22 5.00
N GLU A 32 -13.00 10.88 3.94
CA GLU A 32 -14.18 11.77 3.94
C GLU A 32 -15.51 11.04 4.15
N GLN A 33 -15.55 9.73 3.89
CA GLN A 33 -16.77 8.91 4.00
C GLN A 33 -16.89 8.18 5.35
N THR A 34 -15.89 8.33 6.22
CA THR A 34 -15.90 7.73 7.56
C THR A 34 -16.97 8.36 8.45
N ALA A 35 -17.63 7.54 9.27
CA ALA A 35 -18.62 8.00 10.23
C ALA A 35 -18.00 8.28 11.61
N ASP A 36 -16.99 7.51 12.00
CA ASP A 36 -16.24 7.72 13.24
C ASP A 36 -15.09 8.72 13.08
N PHE A 37 -15.09 9.77 13.90
CA PHE A 37 -14.10 10.84 13.85
C PHE A 37 -12.67 10.35 14.14
N LYS A 38 -12.49 9.39 15.06
CA LYS A 38 -11.16 8.85 15.37
C LYS A 38 -10.64 8.00 14.21
N PHE A 39 -11.52 7.24 13.57
CA PHE A 39 -11.20 6.46 12.39
C PHE A 39 -10.85 7.35 11.19
N GLY A 40 -11.66 8.38 10.90
CA GLY A 40 -11.31 9.39 9.89
C GLY A 40 -9.95 10.06 10.18
N SER A 41 -9.69 10.39 11.45
CA SER A 41 -8.39 10.94 11.87
C SER A 41 -7.23 9.96 11.66
N SER A 42 -7.45 8.66 11.88
CA SER A 42 -6.41 7.65 11.67
C SER A 42 -6.11 7.44 10.19
N MET A 43 -7.08 7.64 9.30
CA MET A 43 -6.88 7.61 7.83
C MET A 43 -5.94 8.72 7.35
N HIS A 44 -5.90 9.89 8.00
CA HIS A 44 -4.88 10.91 7.69
C HIS A 44 -3.46 10.43 8.00
N GLY A 45 -3.29 9.60 9.03
CA GLY A 45 -2.01 8.93 9.29
C GLY A 45 -1.62 7.93 8.20
N VAL A 46 -2.61 7.24 7.63
CA VAL A 46 -2.40 6.34 6.48
C VAL A 46 -1.98 7.13 5.24
N LEU A 47 -2.66 8.24 4.94
CA LEU A 47 -2.33 9.10 3.81
C LEU A 47 -0.91 9.67 3.92
N ARG A 48 -0.53 10.13 5.13
CA ARG A 48 0.84 10.60 5.39
C ARG A 48 1.86 9.49 5.11
N LEU A 49 1.61 8.27 5.58
CA LEU A 49 2.49 7.15 5.33
C LEU A 49 2.62 6.82 3.84
N CYS A 50 1.52 6.88 3.06
CA CYS A 50 1.58 6.76 1.60
C CYS A 50 2.47 7.85 0.97
N SER A 51 2.34 9.10 1.41
CA SER A 51 3.18 10.21 0.94
C SER A 51 4.66 9.99 1.27
N GLU A 52 4.99 9.57 2.49
CA GLU A 52 6.37 9.26 2.89
C GLU A 52 6.98 8.15 2.02
N ARG A 53 6.20 7.12 1.70
CA ARG A 53 6.62 6.04 0.79
C ARG A 53 6.82 6.53 -0.64
N LEU A 54 5.94 7.38 -1.17
CA LEU A 54 6.09 8.00 -2.48
C LEU A 54 7.37 8.84 -2.57
N GLU A 55 7.61 9.72 -1.59
CA GLU A 55 8.83 10.53 -1.53
C GLU A 55 10.10 9.69 -1.48
N ALA A 56 10.07 8.56 -0.75
CA ALA A 56 11.20 7.64 -0.70
C ALA A 56 11.46 6.94 -2.04
N LEU A 57 10.39 6.52 -2.75
CA LEU A 57 10.49 5.94 -4.09
C LEU A 57 10.99 6.95 -5.12
N GLU A 58 10.59 8.21 -5.03
CA GLU A 58 11.10 9.31 -5.86
C GLU A 58 12.59 9.53 -5.64
N LYS A 59 13.05 9.49 -4.39
CA LYS A 59 14.49 9.59 -4.07
C LYS A 59 15.29 8.44 -4.70
N ILE A 60 14.80 7.20 -4.58
CA ILE A 60 15.42 6.06 -5.26
C ILE A 60 15.42 6.30 -6.78
N ALA A 61 14.34 6.83 -7.34
CA ALA A 61 14.27 7.11 -8.77
C ALA A 61 15.28 8.15 -9.26
N VAL A 62 15.48 9.21 -8.47
CA VAL A 62 16.51 10.23 -8.70
C VAL A 62 17.91 9.64 -8.62
N ASP A 63 18.21 8.84 -7.59
CA ASP A 63 19.53 8.22 -7.38
C ASP A 63 19.95 7.31 -8.55
N HIS A 64 18.97 6.73 -9.25
CA HIS A 64 19.18 5.84 -10.40
C HIS A 64 18.86 6.48 -11.76
N GLU A 65 18.60 7.79 -11.80
CA GLU A 65 18.31 8.55 -13.02
C GLU A 65 17.17 7.97 -13.88
N PHE A 66 16.14 7.38 -13.26
CA PHE A 66 14.98 6.84 -13.97
C PHE A 66 13.68 7.55 -13.57
N SER A 67 12.68 7.51 -14.45
CA SER A 67 11.34 7.99 -14.10
C SER A 67 10.53 6.90 -13.39
N PRO A 68 9.97 7.15 -12.19
CA PRO A 68 9.09 6.22 -11.50
C PRO A 68 7.68 6.16 -12.13
N GLU A 69 7.38 7.07 -13.06
CA GLU A 69 6.12 7.10 -13.81
C GLU A 69 6.13 6.16 -15.03
N GLY A 70 4.94 5.89 -15.58
CA GLY A 70 4.78 5.20 -16.87
C GLY A 70 4.47 3.69 -16.81
N ASP A 71 4.04 3.17 -15.65
CA ASP A 71 3.40 1.86 -15.55
C ASP A 71 1.93 2.05 -15.15
N ASP A 72 0.99 1.47 -15.92
CA ASP A 72 -0.44 1.78 -15.80
C ASP A 72 -1.10 1.19 -14.55
N GLY A 73 -0.37 0.42 -13.74
CA GLY A 73 -0.82 0.01 -12.40
C GLY A 73 -2.16 -0.72 -12.37
N GLU A 74 -2.53 -1.44 -13.44
CA GLU A 74 -3.86 -2.05 -13.63
C GLU A 74 -4.34 -2.90 -12.45
N ALA A 75 -3.40 -3.58 -11.76
CA ALA A 75 -3.74 -4.43 -10.63
C ALA A 75 -4.27 -3.61 -9.44
N MET A 76 -3.67 -2.46 -9.16
CA MET A 76 -4.16 -1.54 -8.14
C MET A 76 -5.47 -0.88 -8.58
N GLU A 77 -5.56 -0.49 -9.85
CA GLU A 77 -6.78 0.12 -10.40
C GLU A 77 -8.00 -0.79 -10.23
N ARG A 78 -7.83 -2.10 -10.46
CA ARG A 78 -8.87 -3.11 -10.21
C ARG A 78 -9.29 -3.16 -8.74
N LEU A 79 -8.34 -3.14 -7.80
CA LEU A 79 -8.64 -3.15 -6.36
C LEU A 79 -9.36 -1.87 -5.91
N VAL A 80 -8.92 -0.72 -6.42
CA VAL A 80 -9.60 0.57 -6.19
C VAL A 80 -11.03 0.53 -6.73
N THR A 81 -11.21 0.00 -7.93
CA THR A 81 -12.53 -0.14 -8.56
C THR A 81 -13.45 -1.07 -7.77
N GLU A 82 -12.93 -2.21 -7.31
CA GLU A 82 -13.64 -3.16 -6.46
C GLU A 82 -14.04 -2.52 -5.13
N GLY A 83 -13.12 -1.84 -4.44
CA GLY A 83 -13.43 -1.11 -3.22
C GLY A 83 -14.49 -0.02 -3.41
N ARG A 84 -14.45 0.72 -4.53
CA ARG A 84 -15.51 1.69 -4.88
C ARG A 84 -16.86 1.00 -5.08
N HIS A 85 -16.87 -0.18 -5.69
CA HIS A 85 -18.09 -0.97 -5.88
C HIS A 85 -18.65 -1.45 -4.53
N GLU A 86 -17.82 -2.00 -3.65
CA GLU A 86 -18.22 -2.43 -2.29
C GLU A 86 -18.85 -1.30 -1.48
N LEU A 87 -18.27 -0.10 -1.53
CA LEU A 87 -18.79 1.07 -0.82
C LEU A 87 -20.15 1.56 -1.32
N ARG A 88 -20.43 1.39 -2.61
CA ARG A 88 -21.76 1.73 -3.19
C ARG A 88 -22.86 0.83 -2.63
N HIS A 89 -22.54 -0.42 -2.33
CA HIS A 89 -23.49 -1.41 -1.79
C HIS A 89 -23.49 -1.51 -0.26
N CYS A 90 -22.54 -0.84 0.41
CA CYS A 90 -22.46 -0.82 1.86
C CYS A 90 -23.38 0.26 2.48
N ALA A 91 -24.13 -0.15 3.51
CA ALA A 91 -24.91 0.74 4.36
C ALA A 91 -24.02 1.81 5.01
N ARG A 92 -24.55 3.03 5.17
CA ARG A 92 -23.84 4.15 5.80
C ARG A 92 -23.66 3.93 7.31
N GLY A 93 -22.80 4.75 7.93
CA GLY A 93 -22.53 4.71 9.37
C GLY A 93 -21.41 3.72 9.71
N ARG A 94 -21.40 3.18 10.93
CA ARG A 94 -20.29 2.35 11.43
C ARG A 94 -20.01 1.08 10.60
N SER A 95 -21.01 0.53 9.93
CA SER A 95 -20.80 -0.61 9.01
C SER A 95 -19.94 -0.22 7.80
N ARG A 96 -20.02 1.04 7.34
CA ARG A 96 -19.17 1.57 6.29
C ARG A 96 -17.73 1.69 6.73
N ASP A 97 -17.47 2.11 7.98
CA ASP A 97 -16.11 2.22 8.51
C ASP A 97 -15.39 0.87 8.52
N VAL A 98 -16.11 -0.22 8.83
CA VAL A 98 -15.56 -1.59 8.76
C VAL A 98 -15.18 -1.96 7.32
N VAL A 99 -16.03 -1.64 6.35
CA VAL A 99 -15.73 -1.89 4.93
C VAL A 99 -14.55 -1.03 4.45
N ILE A 100 -14.49 0.25 4.85
CA ILE A 100 -13.35 1.13 4.54
C ILE A 100 -12.05 0.55 5.11
N ALA A 101 -12.08 0.05 6.35
CA ALA A 101 -10.91 -0.57 6.97
C ALA A 101 -10.45 -1.82 6.20
N ASP A 102 -11.38 -2.68 5.80
CA ASP A 102 -11.07 -3.90 5.03
C ASP A 102 -10.49 -3.60 3.64
N ILE A 103 -11.07 -2.61 2.94
CA ILE A 103 -10.54 -2.09 1.68
C ILE A 103 -9.11 -1.57 1.88
N CYS A 104 -8.89 -0.74 2.91
CA CYS A 104 -7.58 -0.17 3.22
C CYS A 104 -6.53 -1.26 3.47
N ILE A 105 -6.86 -2.29 4.25
CA ILE A 105 -5.98 -3.44 4.50
C ILE A 105 -5.71 -4.21 3.21
N SER A 106 -6.72 -4.42 2.36
CA SER A 106 -6.57 -5.16 1.10
C SER A 106 -5.62 -4.47 0.12
N LEU A 107 -5.69 -3.14 0.02
CA LEU A 107 -4.77 -2.35 -0.81
C LEU A 107 -3.31 -2.47 -0.31
N HIS A 108 -3.08 -2.33 1.00
CA HIS A 108 -1.74 -2.46 1.59
C HIS A 108 -1.19 -3.90 1.53
N ARG A 109 -2.07 -4.90 1.65
CA ARG A 109 -1.72 -6.32 1.49
C ARG A 109 -1.24 -6.62 0.07
N PHE A 110 -1.76 -5.93 -0.94
CA PHE A 110 -1.24 -6.03 -2.31
C PHE A 110 0.15 -5.40 -2.44
N LEU A 111 0.42 -4.29 -1.75
CA LEU A 111 1.70 -3.58 -1.83
C LEU A 111 2.86 -4.35 -1.17
N LEU A 112 2.65 -4.91 0.02
CA LEU A 112 3.74 -5.49 0.81
C LEU A 112 4.59 -6.54 0.04
N PRO A 113 4.00 -7.52 -0.68
CA PRO A 113 4.77 -8.44 -1.52
C PRO A 113 5.56 -7.77 -2.64
N ASN A 114 5.07 -6.63 -3.17
CA ASN A 114 5.77 -5.88 -4.20
C ASN A 114 7.01 -5.19 -3.62
N TYR A 115 6.91 -4.58 -2.45
CA TYR A 115 8.06 -4.05 -1.72
C TYR A 115 9.09 -5.15 -1.40
N ARG A 116 8.64 -6.29 -0.86
CA ARG A 116 9.52 -7.45 -0.58
C ARG A 116 10.28 -7.91 -1.83
N LEU A 117 9.61 -7.96 -2.98
CA LEU A 117 10.25 -8.33 -4.24
C LEU A 117 11.23 -7.26 -4.72
N ALA A 118 10.90 -5.96 -4.61
CA ALA A 118 11.82 -4.87 -4.96
C ALA A 118 13.09 -4.92 -4.10
N ARG A 119 12.93 -5.10 -2.78
CA ARG A 119 14.05 -5.19 -1.83
C ARG A 119 14.96 -6.38 -2.13
N ASN A 120 14.38 -7.56 -2.38
CA ASN A 120 15.15 -8.74 -2.78
C ASN A 120 15.89 -8.54 -4.12
N LEU A 121 15.33 -7.77 -5.05
CA LEU A 121 16.01 -7.44 -6.31
C LEU A 121 17.18 -6.46 -6.06
N ALA A 122 16.99 -5.46 -5.21
CA ALA A 122 18.04 -4.53 -4.80
C ALA A 122 19.21 -5.25 -4.13
N GLU A 123 18.94 -6.18 -3.20
CA GLU A 123 19.97 -7.03 -2.57
C GLU A 123 20.77 -7.83 -3.61
N ARG A 124 20.09 -8.42 -4.61
CA ARG A 124 20.74 -9.20 -5.68
C ARG A 124 21.54 -8.34 -6.66
N LEU A 125 21.27 -7.05 -6.72
CA LEU A 125 22.02 -6.06 -7.50
C LEU A 125 23.10 -5.37 -6.65
N GLU A 126 23.27 -5.78 -5.39
CA GLU A 126 24.22 -5.19 -4.43
C GLU A 126 23.91 -3.71 -4.10
N LEU A 127 22.66 -3.28 -4.31
CA LEU A 127 22.15 -1.94 -3.99
C LEU A 127 21.73 -1.89 -2.52
N SER A 128 22.71 -1.94 -1.62
CA SER A 128 22.47 -2.04 -0.17
C SER A 128 21.67 -0.88 0.43
N GLU A 129 21.87 0.35 -0.06
CA GLU A 129 21.12 1.52 0.40
C GLU A 129 19.63 1.42 0.01
N ASP A 130 19.35 1.06 -1.24
CA ASP A 130 17.98 0.84 -1.71
C ASP A 130 17.29 -0.28 -0.92
N ALA A 131 17.99 -1.39 -0.70
CA ALA A 131 17.45 -2.51 0.07
C ALA A 131 17.08 -2.08 1.50
N SER A 132 17.94 -1.30 2.16
CA SER A 132 17.67 -0.74 3.49
C SER A 132 16.46 0.18 3.49
N ARG A 133 16.39 1.13 2.53
CA ARG A 133 15.26 2.05 2.42
C ARG A 133 13.95 1.30 2.18
N LEU A 134 13.94 0.33 1.28
CA LEU A 134 12.74 -0.47 0.99
C LEU A 134 12.30 -1.31 2.19
N GLU A 135 13.23 -1.82 3.00
CA GLU A 135 12.92 -2.52 4.25
C GLU A 135 12.30 -1.55 5.27
N GLU A 136 12.85 -0.35 5.46
CA GLU A 136 12.28 0.67 6.35
C GLU A 136 10.84 1.02 5.95
N LEU A 137 10.54 1.15 4.66
CA LEU A 137 9.17 1.41 4.19
C LEU A 137 8.22 0.23 4.47
N MET A 138 8.74 -1.00 4.41
CA MET A 138 7.97 -2.19 4.77
C MET A 138 7.69 -2.23 6.27
N ASP A 139 8.70 -1.99 7.11
CA ASP A 139 8.57 -1.98 8.57
C ASP A 139 7.50 -0.97 9.02
N LEU A 140 7.52 0.25 8.46
CA LEU A 140 6.48 1.25 8.73
C LEU A 140 5.08 0.78 8.33
N LEU A 141 4.97 0.06 7.20
CA LEU A 141 3.71 -0.49 6.71
C LEU A 141 3.21 -1.62 7.59
N GLU A 142 4.09 -2.52 8.05
CA GLU A 142 3.76 -3.64 8.94
C GLU A 142 3.44 -3.18 10.36
N GLU A 143 4.14 -2.18 10.90
CA GLU A 143 3.83 -1.56 12.18
C GLU A 143 2.43 -0.93 12.15
N ARG A 144 2.09 -0.24 11.04
CA ARG A 144 0.79 0.40 10.88
C ARG A 144 -0.34 -0.60 10.63
N PHE A 145 -0.05 -1.65 9.87
CA PHE A 145 -1.02 -2.64 9.41
C PHE A 145 -0.51 -4.07 9.64
N PRO A 146 -0.43 -4.55 10.89
CA PRO A 146 0.12 -5.88 11.17
C PRO A 146 -0.65 -7.02 10.47
N GLN A 147 -1.91 -6.77 10.07
CA GLN A 147 -2.76 -7.73 9.34
C GLN A 147 -2.37 -7.91 7.85
N VAL A 148 -1.44 -7.10 7.33
CA VAL A 148 -0.97 -7.22 5.93
C VAL A 148 0.13 -8.26 5.78
N SER A 149 0.88 -8.54 6.86
CA SER A 149 1.91 -9.58 6.91
C SER A 149 1.32 -10.99 7.04
N ASP A 150 0.07 -11.08 7.52
CA ASP A 150 -0.67 -12.34 7.61
C ASP A 150 -1.11 -12.81 6.22
N HIS A 151 -0.57 -13.95 5.79
CA HIS A 151 -1.11 -14.69 4.66
C HIS A 151 -2.55 -15.13 4.99
N PRO A 152 -3.55 -14.90 4.12
CA PRO A 152 -4.90 -15.36 4.40
C PRO A 152 -4.95 -16.88 4.20
N VAL A 153 -4.77 -17.64 5.28
CA VAL A 153 -5.64 -18.80 5.45
C VAL A 153 -7.00 -18.17 5.74
N ARG A 154 -7.93 -18.21 4.77
CA ARG A 154 -9.34 -17.85 4.99
C ARG A 154 -9.79 -18.48 6.32
N ARG A 155 -9.83 -17.68 7.38
CA ARG A 155 -10.61 -18.00 8.57
C ARG A 155 -11.89 -17.21 8.45
N THR A 156 -12.88 -17.93 7.95
CA THR A 156 -14.27 -17.74 8.35
C THR A 156 -14.35 -17.47 9.86
N VAL A 157 -15.33 -16.63 10.21
CA VAL A 157 -15.77 -16.22 11.56
C VAL A 157 -15.17 -14.88 12.04
N PHE A 158 -15.96 -13.83 11.79
CA PHE A 158 -15.99 -12.57 12.53
C PHE A 158 -15.92 -12.82 14.05
N ALA A 159 -14.94 -12.23 14.71
CA ALA A 159 -15.02 -11.85 16.11
C ALA A 159 -14.46 -10.43 16.24
N PRO A 160 -15.24 -9.44 16.73
CA PRO A 160 -14.73 -8.10 16.93
C PRO A 160 -14.01 -8.07 18.29
N ALA A 161 -12.69 -7.92 18.28
CA ALA A 161 -11.95 -7.57 19.48
C ALA A 161 -10.77 -6.67 19.13
N ALA A 162 -10.65 -5.59 19.91
CA ALA A 162 -9.52 -4.65 20.01
C ALA A 162 -9.52 -3.41 19.08
N LEU A 163 -10.57 -2.59 19.19
CA LEU A 163 -10.37 -1.15 19.40
C LEU A 163 -10.86 -0.84 20.82
N ALA A 164 -9.99 -1.02 21.82
CA ALA A 164 -10.27 -0.70 23.20
C ALA A 164 -9.52 0.59 23.59
N VAL A 165 -10.30 1.62 23.93
CA VAL A 165 -10.02 2.47 25.09
C VAL A 165 -10.65 1.79 26.29
#